data_AF-A0A820HPF1-F1
#
_entry.id   AF-A0A820HPF1-F1
#
_cell.length_a   1.000
_cell.length_b   1.000
_cell.length_c   1.000
_cell.angle_alpha   90.00
_cell.angle_beta   90.00
_cell.angle_gamma   90.00
#
_symmetry.space_group_name_H-M   'P 1'
#
loop_
_entity.id
_entity.type
_entity.pdbx_description
1 polymer ?
#
loop_
_entity_poly.entity_id
_entity_poly.type
_entity_poly.pdbx_seq_one_letter_code
_entity_poly.pdbx_strand_id
1 'polypeptide(L)'
;MLDHDDELDDEDVEDFLPLTFTDEHLDPIKDTDYELTDEYNLQNHFSLDYMKRVVDYYDEINPISGKRKRKWQTVKHRFQRVPNPQCITRFRKYIEAGGTKKQKMNDVDIYVYDQFEHARHNFLSVH
;
A
#
# COMPACT_ATOMS: atom_id res chain seq x y z
N MET A 1 -14.07 72.06 -7.40
CA MET A 1 -13.71 71.79 -8.81
C MET A 1 -12.20 71.84 -8.91
N LEU A 2 -11.61 70.66 -8.99
CA LEU A 2 -10.24 70.40 -9.43
C LEU A 2 -10.27 68.94 -9.88
N ASP A 3 -10.28 68.78 -11.20
CA ASP A 3 -10.31 67.51 -11.91
C ASP A 3 -8.98 66.77 -11.71
N HIS A 4 -9.06 65.46 -11.50
CA HIS A 4 -7.92 64.55 -11.55
C HIS A 4 -8.17 63.57 -12.68
N ASP A 5 -7.38 63.71 -13.74
CA ASP A 5 -7.18 62.73 -14.79
C ASP A 5 -6.53 61.48 -14.15
N ASP A 6 -7.14 60.32 -14.36
CA ASP A 6 -6.54 59.03 -14.02
C ASP A 6 -6.59 58.17 -15.30
N GLU A 7 -5.44 58.13 -15.99
CA GLU A 7 -5.13 57.21 -17.08
C GLU A 7 -5.09 55.78 -16.51
N LEU A 8 -5.98 54.91 -17.01
CA LEU A 8 -5.86 53.46 -16.84
C LEU A 8 -5.36 52.89 -18.17
N ASP A 9 -4.05 52.67 -18.24
CA ASP A 9 -3.41 51.76 -19.18
C ASP A 9 -3.02 50.50 -18.40
N ASP A 10 -3.29 49.34 -18.98
CA ASP A 10 -2.54 48.09 -18.86
C ASP A 10 -3.41 46.94 -19.41
N GLU A 11 -3.16 46.66 -20.68
CA GLU A 11 -3.55 45.45 -21.39
C GLU A 11 -2.90 44.22 -20.75
N ASP A 12 -3.70 43.19 -20.45
CA ASP A 12 -3.21 41.82 -20.25
C ASP A 12 -4.07 40.86 -21.10
N VAL A 13 -3.75 40.82 -22.39
CA VAL A 13 -4.19 39.79 -23.32
C VAL A 13 -3.05 38.78 -23.41
N GLU A 14 -3.00 37.82 -22.48
CA GLU A 14 -2.05 36.71 -22.59
C GLU A 14 -2.60 35.62 -23.50
N ASP A 15 -1.74 35.32 -24.47
CA ASP A 15 -2.02 34.80 -25.80
C ASP A 15 -1.99 33.27 -25.78
N PHE A 16 -2.90 32.69 -26.56
CA PHE A 16 -3.10 31.25 -26.64
C PHE A 16 -2.02 30.63 -27.54
N LEU A 17 -0.84 30.34 -26.99
CA LEU A 17 0.22 29.71 -27.77
C LEU A 17 0.04 28.18 -27.89
N PRO A 18 0.09 27.63 -29.12
CA PRO A 18 -0.07 26.21 -29.36
C PRO A 18 1.16 25.44 -28.89
N LEU A 19 0.95 24.39 -28.09
CA LEU A 19 1.96 23.42 -27.68
C LEU A 19 2.60 22.77 -28.91
N THR A 20 3.70 23.34 -29.39
CA THR A 20 4.61 22.70 -30.32
C THR A 20 5.43 21.67 -29.53
N PHE A 21 5.26 20.41 -29.89
CA PHE A 21 6.00 19.26 -29.38
C PHE A 21 7.49 19.42 -29.75
N THR A 22 8.30 19.95 -28.84
CA THR A 22 9.76 19.97 -28.96
C THR A 22 10.35 18.76 -28.23
N ASP A 23 10.74 17.80 -29.05
CA ASP A 23 11.48 16.57 -28.74
C ASP A 23 12.93 16.89 -28.36
N GLU A 24 13.18 17.49 -27.19
CA GLU A 24 14.57 17.75 -26.76
C GLU A 24 14.82 17.85 -25.25
N HIS A 25 14.01 17.19 -24.42
CA HIS A 25 14.38 16.94 -23.03
C HIS A 25 13.77 15.63 -22.49
N LEU A 26 14.17 14.52 -23.12
CA LEU A 26 14.08 13.22 -22.44
C LEU A 26 15.19 13.21 -21.38
N ASP A 27 14.81 13.52 -20.14
CA ASP A 27 15.61 13.17 -18.97
C ASP A 27 16.13 11.73 -19.16
N PRO A 28 17.43 11.46 -18.94
CA PRO A 28 17.93 10.10 -19.04
C PRO A 28 17.06 9.24 -18.15
N ILE A 29 16.43 8.22 -18.75
CA ILE A 29 15.69 7.19 -18.05
C ILE A 29 16.66 6.66 -17.00
N LYS A 30 16.52 7.15 -15.77
CA LYS A 30 17.15 6.52 -14.63
C LYS A 30 16.52 5.14 -14.62
N ASP A 31 17.32 4.14 -14.98
CA ASP A 31 17.20 2.78 -14.47
C ASP A 31 17.13 2.92 -12.95
N THR A 32 15.92 3.23 -12.49
CA THR A 32 15.57 3.25 -11.10
C THR A 32 15.44 1.79 -10.80
N ASP A 33 16.57 1.20 -10.39
CA ASP A 33 16.58 0.19 -9.35
C ASP A 33 15.67 0.71 -8.25
N TYR A 34 14.39 0.38 -8.40
CA TYR A 34 13.32 0.81 -7.53
C TYR A 34 13.53 -0.03 -6.28
N GLU A 35 14.44 0.43 -5.41
CA GLU A 35 14.52 -0.02 -4.03
C GLU A 35 13.21 0.41 -3.37
N LEU A 36 12.20 -0.42 -3.58
CA LEU A 36 10.88 -0.36 -3.01
C LEU A 36 11.08 -0.63 -1.52
N THR A 37 11.47 0.43 -0.81
CA THR A 37 11.69 0.49 0.64
C THR A 37 10.94 -0.62 1.37
N ASP A 38 11.70 -1.53 1.99
CA ASP A 38 11.31 -2.80 2.62
C ASP A 38 10.12 -2.74 3.59
N GLU A 39 9.63 -1.54 3.90
CA GLU A 39 8.49 -1.29 4.78
C GLU A 39 7.13 -1.73 4.20
N TYR A 40 7.02 -1.87 2.86
CA TYR A 40 5.83 -2.39 2.20
C TYR A 40 5.80 -3.93 2.09
N ASN A 41 6.94 -4.61 2.22
CA ASN A 41 7.01 -6.07 2.12
C ASN A 41 6.63 -6.81 3.40
N LEU A 42 6.36 -6.10 4.50
CA LEU A 42 6.00 -6.72 5.77
C LEU A 42 4.76 -7.64 5.67
N GLN A 43 3.84 -7.32 4.75
CA GLN A 43 2.69 -8.16 4.41
C GLN A 43 3.08 -9.57 3.93
N ASN A 44 4.21 -9.69 3.24
CA ASN A 44 4.63 -10.92 2.59
C ASN A 44 5.46 -11.83 3.51
N HIS A 45 5.89 -11.33 4.67
CA HIS A 45 6.80 -12.05 5.56
C HIS A 45 6.12 -12.82 6.69
N PHE A 46 4.84 -12.56 6.95
CA PHE A 46 4.09 -13.18 8.04
C PHE A 46 2.87 -13.93 7.52
N SER A 47 2.61 -15.11 8.08
CA SER A 47 1.34 -15.80 7.86
C SER A 47 0.22 -15.12 8.66
N LEU A 48 -1.04 -15.25 8.21
CA LEU A 48 -2.20 -14.75 8.95
C LEU A 48 -2.26 -15.29 10.38
N ASP A 49 -1.97 -16.57 10.58
CA ASP A 49 -1.94 -17.17 11.92
C ASP A 49 -0.86 -16.56 12.82
N TYR A 50 0.27 -16.17 12.24
CA TYR A 50 1.29 -15.44 12.99
C TYR A 50 0.77 -14.04 13.37
N MET A 51 0.21 -13.31 12.42
CA MET A 51 -0.38 -11.99 12.66
C MET A 51 -1.43 -12.04 13.77
N LYS A 52 -2.33 -13.03 13.72
CA LYS A 52 -3.39 -13.25 14.70
C LYS A 52 -2.82 -13.49 16.11
N ARG A 53 -1.86 -14.41 16.24
CA ARG A 53 -1.19 -14.66 17.53
C ARG A 53 -0.50 -13.42 18.12
N VAL A 54 0.10 -12.59 17.28
CA VAL A 54 0.74 -11.34 17.72
C VAL A 54 -0.31 -10.36 18.23
N VAL A 55 -1.40 -10.17 17.48
CA VAL A 55 -2.50 -9.27 17.85
C VAL A 55 -3.17 -9.74 19.14
N ASP A 56 -3.52 -11.02 19.24
CA ASP A 56 -4.15 -11.61 20.43
C ASP A 56 -3.28 -11.44 21.68
N TYR A 57 -1.97 -11.64 21.56
CA TYR A 57 -1.04 -11.44 22.66
C TYR A 57 -0.87 -9.96 23.04
N TYR A 58 -0.90 -9.06 22.07
CA TYR A 58 -0.79 -7.62 22.31
C TYR A 58 -2.07 -7.06 22.96
N ASP A 59 -3.24 -7.54 22.54
CA ASP A 59 -4.55 -7.09 23.03
C ASP A 59 -5.02 -7.83 24.29
N GLU A 60 -4.23 -8.78 24.82
CA GLU A 60 -4.49 -9.46 26.09
C GLU A 60 -4.74 -8.43 27.22
N ILE A 61 -5.95 -8.43 27.78
CA ILE A 61 -6.37 -7.52 28.86
C ILE A 61 -6.17 -8.19 30.22
N ASN A 62 -5.68 -7.44 31.21
CA ASN A 62 -5.65 -7.89 32.60
C ASN A 62 -7.06 -7.86 33.19
N PRO A 63 -7.62 -8.99 33.66
CA PRO A 63 -9.00 -9.05 34.17
C PRO A 63 -9.23 -8.18 35.41
N ILE A 64 -8.17 -7.92 36.19
CA ILE A 64 -8.23 -7.14 37.44
C ILE A 64 -8.17 -5.63 37.16
N SER A 65 -7.35 -5.21 36.19
CA SER A 65 -7.09 -3.78 35.95
C SER A 65 -7.89 -3.20 34.79
N GLY A 66 -8.48 -4.04 33.93
CA GLY A 66 -9.13 -3.61 32.68
C GLY A 66 -8.19 -2.97 31.65
N LYS A 67 -6.90 -2.88 31.96
CA LYS A 67 -5.85 -2.33 31.09
C LYS A 67 -5.13 -3.44 30.36
N ARG A 68 -4.50 -3.09 29.22
CA ARG A 68 -3.63 -3.99 28.47
C ARG A 68 -2.57 -4.60 29.38
N LYS A 69 -2.44 -5.93 29.34
CA LYS A 69 -1.52 -6.70 30.18
C LYS A 69 -0.07 -6.52 29.77
N ARG A 70 0.18 -6.32 28.47
CA ARG A 70 1.52 -6.32 27.88
C ARG A 70 1.93 -4.94 27.39
N LYS A 71 3.17 -4.56 27.68
CA LYS A 71 3.84 -3.41 27.06
C LYS A 71 4.44 -3.82 25.72
N TRP A 72 4.66 -2.86 24.83
CA TRP A 72 5.28 -3.11 23.53
C TRP A 72 6.62 -3.84 23.65
N GLN A 73 7.50 -3.44 24.57
CA GLN A 73 8.79 -4.09 24.80
C GLN A 73 8.65 -5.59 25.08
N THR A 74 7.63 -6.01 25.83
CA THR A 74 7.35 -7.43 26.10
C THR A 74 6.91 -8.16 24.83
N VAL A 75 6.11 -7.50 23.99
CA VAL A 75 5.67 -8.05 22.70
C VAL A 75 6.85 -8.17 21.75
N LYS A 76 7.71 -7.16 21.65
CA LYS A 76 8.94 -7.17 20.84
C LYS A 76 9.90 -8.28 21.28
N HIS A 77 10.05 -8.52 22.58
CA HIS A 77 10.89 -9.62 23.08
C HIS A 77 10.37 -11.00 22.64
N ARG A 78 9.05 -11.21 22.65
CA ARG A 78 8.43 -12.49 22.25
C ARG A 78 8.36 -12.64 20.73
N PHE A 79 8.05 -11.57 20.02
CA PHE A 79 7.84 -11.53 18.58
C PHE A 79 8.91 -10.66 17.93
N GLN A 80 10.16 -11.12 17.99
CA GLN A 80 11.34 -10.38 17.56
C GLN A 80 11.29 -9.96 16.09
N ARG A 81 10.57 -10.73 15.27
CA ARG A 81 10.38 -10.42 13.84
C ARG A 81 9.50 -9.19 13.61
N VAL A 82 8.71 -8.75 14.58
CA VAL A 82 7.82 -7.58 14.44
C VAL A 82 8.59 -6.31 14.82
N PRO A 83 8.98 -5.47 13.86
CA PRO A 83 9.95 -4.40 14.11
C PRO A 83 9.37 -3.24 14.93
N ASN A 84 8.12 -2.87 14.66
CA ASN A 84 7.50 -1.66 15.20
C ASN A 84 6.03 -1.92 15.65
N PRO A 85 5.49 -1.10 16.56
CA PRO A 85 4.11 -1.27 17.04
C PRO A 85 3.06 -0.97 15.97
N GLN A 86 3.41 -0.19 14.94
CA GLN A 86 2.51 0.09 13.81
C GLN A 86 2.14 -1.18 13.03
N CYS A 87 3.01 -2.20 13.06
CA CYS A 87 2.72 -3.53 12.50
C CYS A 87 1.44 -4.13 13.08
N ILE A 88 1.14 -3.91 14.36
CA ILE A 88 -0.06 -4.44 15.01
C ILE A 88 -1.32 -3.89 14.33
N THR A 89 -1.35 -2.58 14.08
CA THR A 89 -2.47 -1.95 13.36
C THR A 89 -2.61 -2.49 11.95
N ARG A 90 -1.49 -2.71 11.25
CA ARG A 90 -1.50 -3.32 9.91
C ARG A 90 -2.01 -4.77 9.95
N PHE A 91 -1.57 -5.57 10.93
CA PHE A 91 -2.02 -6.94 11.12
C PHE A 91 -3.53 -7.03 11.35
N ARG A 92 -4.10 -6.14 12.18
CA ARG A 92 -5.56 -6.07 12.35
C ARG A 92 -6.28 -5.89 11.01
N LYS A 93 -5.83 -4.93 10.19
CA LYS A 93 -6.39 -4.70 8.85
C LYS A 93 -6.33 -5.94 7.95
N TYR A 94 -5.22 -6.67 7.94
CA TYR A 94 -5.10 -7.88 7.10
C TYR A 94 -5.96 -9.04 7.61
N ILE A 95 -6.08 -9.19 8.93
CA ILE A 95 -6.97 -10.19 9.54
C ILE A 95 -8.43 -9.86 9.21
N GLU A 96 -8.86 -8.61 9.38
CA GLU A 96 -10.20 -8.14 9.02
C GLU A 96 -10.48 -8.31 7.51
N ALA A 97 -9.49 -8.04 6.67
CA ALA A 97 -9.59 -8.25 5.23
C ALA A 97 -9.53 -9.72 4.79
N GLY A 98 -9.37 -10.67 5.72
CA GLY A 98 -9.32 -12.10 5.44
C GLY A 98 -8.06 -12.58 4.71
N GLY A 99 -6.99 -11.79 4.70
CA GLY A 99 -5.76 -12.16 3.99
C GLY A 99 -4.88 -11.01 3.56
N THR A 100 -3.60 -11.32 3.35
CA THR A 100 -2.67 -10.41 2.69
C THR A 100 -2.90 -10.40 1.19
N LYS A 101 -2.47 -9.34 0.49
CA LYS A 101 -2.58 -9.26 -0.98
C LYS A 101 -1.93 -10.47 -1.65
N LYS A 102 -0.77 -10.91 -1.17
CA LYS A 102 -0.04 -12.06 -1.70
C LYS A 102 -0.83 -13.37 -1.56
N GLN A 103 -1.46 -13.60 -0.42
CA GLN A 103 -2.29 -14.80 -0.24
C GLN A 103 -3.46 -14.80 -1.23
N LYS A 104 -4.18 -13.68 -1.33
CA LYS A 104 -5.29 -13.56 -2.27
C LYS A 104 -4.84 -13.75 -3.73
N MET A 105 -3.68 -13.24 -4.09
CA MET A 105 -3.12 -13.43 -5.43
C MET A 105 -2.78 -14.90 -5.69
N ASN A 106 -2.17 -15.56 -4.72
CA ASN A 106 -1.86 -16.98 -4.82
C ASN A 106 -3.13 -17.84 -4.95
N ASP A 107 -4.22 -17.47 -4.27
CA ASP A 107 -5.50 -18.16 -4.40
C ASP A 107 -6.09 -17.99 -5.81
N VAL A 108 -5.94 -16.81 -6.42
CA VAL A 108 -6.32 -16.55 -7.82
C VAL A 108 -5.46 -17.39 -8.77
N ASP A 109 -4.14 -17.41 -8.57
CA ASP A 109 -3.23 -18.20 -9.43
C ASP A 109 -3.56 -19.69 -9.38
N ILE A 110 -3.82 -20.24 -8.19
CA ILE A 110 -4.25 -21.63 -8.00
C ILE A 110 -5.57 -21.89 -8.72
N TYR A 111 -6.56 -21.01 -8.53
CA TYR A 111 -7.86 -21.14 -9.18
C TYR A 111 -7.76 -21.10 -10.70
N VAL A 112 -7.03 -20.13 -11.25
CA VAL A 112 -6.82 -19.99 -12.70
C VAL A 112 -6.13 -21.23 -13.26
N TYR A 113 -5.10 -21.72 -12.59
CA TYR A 113 -4.40 -22.93 -13.00
C TYR A 113 -5.33 -24.16 -13.00
N ASP A 114 -6.16 -24.32 -11.96
CA ASP A 114 -7.16 -25.39 -11.87
C ASP A 114 -8.19 -25.31 -13.01
N GLN A 115 -8.63 -24.11 -13.39
CA GLN A 115 -9.52 -23.92 -14.55
C GLN A 115 -8.83 -24.32 -15.87
N PHE A 116 -7.55 -23.99 -16.05
CA PHE A 116 -6.78 -24.42 -17.23
C PHE A 116 -6.61 -25.94 -17.27
N GLU A 117 -6.30 -26.58 -16.14
CA GLU A 117 -6.24 -28.05 -16.01
C GLU A 117 -7.58 -28.69 -16.38
N HIS A 118 -8.68 -28.15 -15.84
CA HIS A 118 -10.02 -28.63 -16.13
C HIS A 118 -10.38 -28.50 -17.62
N ALA A 119 -10.08 -27.35 -18.23
CA ALA A 119 -10.35 -27.13 -19.65
C ALA A 119 -9.55 -28.09 -20.53
N ARG A 120 -8.26 -28.29 -20.23
CA ARG A 120 -7.41 -29.25 -20.95
C ARG A 120 -7.92 -30.68 -20.83
N HIS A 121 -8.30 -31.14 -19.64
CA HIS A 121 -8.83 -32.49 -19.44
C HIS A 121 -10.15 -32.72 -20.19
N ASN A 122 -10.97 -31.68 -20.31
CA ASN A 122 -12.27 -31.74 -20.98
C ASN A 122 -12.23 -31.27 -22.44
N PHE A 123 -11.05 -31.01 -23.01
CA PHE A 123 -10.86 -30.48 -24.37
C PHE A 123 -11.68 -29.20 -24.66
N LEU A 124 -11.91 -28.38 -23.63
CA LEU A 124 -12.60 -27.10 -23.75
C LEU A 124 -11.63 -26.04 -24.29
N SER A 125 -12.13 -25.17 -25.17
CA SER A 125 -11.35 -24.03 -25.63
C SER A 125 -11.15 -23.04 -24.49
N VAL A 126 -9.91 -22.59 -24.31
CA VAL A 126 -9.58 -21.50 -23.38
C VAL A 126 -9.29 -20.26 -24.20
N HIS A 127 -10.14 -19.25 -24.08
CA HIS A 127 -10.06 -17.98 -24.80
C HIS A 127 -9.78 -16.83 -23.84
#